data_AF-A0A946JV07-F1
#
_entry.id   AF-A0A946JV07-F1
#
_cell.length_a   1.000
_cell.length_b   1.000
_cell.length_c   1.000
_cell.angle_alpha   90.00
_cell.angle_beta   90.00
_cell.angle_gamma   90.00
#
_symmetry.space_group_name_H-M   'P 1'
#
loop_
_entity.id
_entity.type
_entity.pdbx_description
1 polymer ?
#
loop_
_entity_poly.entity_id
_entity_poly.type
_entity_poly.pdbx_seq_one_letter_code
_entity_poly.pdbx_strand_id
1 'polypeptide(L)'
;MSIFIVKTIYDAGEFKTINAHFEGDCQSIFGVDGAEDITILSNGIAIISSDNRWATLAERPIQGHIYAYNLNDEKPTLINLTPNLNFDFHPHGISVFEAPHQIYVYAVNHKQDAHTIEMFTYSEDSLVHYKTISNEKLVSPNDLVAINENQFYVTNDHGSHSEFIKTVEDYLQLSSSNVLFYDGDNFTVVLDDVKYANGINISPSKEIVYVAESIGKRLSFYTRNSISNALTFSKSVNINTGVDNIELDENGNLWIGSHPQMLAFTRHAKSKNNLSPSQVLRVSIDSLLNHKVDEIYLDSGEILSGSSVSAVYNKHLLIGAVFADHFEHCILD
;
A
#
# COMPACT_ATOMS: atom_id res chain seq x y z
N MET A 1 17.28 -22.25 19.55
CA MET A 1 17.41 -21.88 18.13
C MET A 1 16.35 -22.55 17.27
N SER A 2 16.19 -23.88 17.29
CA SER A 2 15.22 -24.60 16.43
C SER A 2 13.74 -24.22 16.67
N ILE A 3 13.32 -23.99 17.92
CA ILE A 3 11.94 -23.58 18.24
C ILE A 3 11.63 -22.18 17.66
N PHE A 4 12.59 -21.27 17.72
CA PHE A 4 12.43 -19.92 17.19
C PHE A 4 12.28 -19.94 15.67
N ILE A 5 13.11 -20.72 14.96
CA ILE A 5 13.01 -20.90 13.50
C ILE A 5 11.63 -21.48 13.10
N VAL A 6 11.18 -22.54 13.78
CA VAL A 6 9.87 -23.15 13.50
C VAL A 6 8.74 -22.15 13.76
N LYS A 7 8.82 -21.39 14.86
CA LYS A 7 7.86 -20.31 15.15
C LYS A 7 7.86 -19.25 14.05
N THR A 8 9.02 -18.76 13.61
CA THR A 8 9.10 -17.75 12.54
C THR A 8 8.50 -18.26 11.24
N ILE A 9 8.79 -19.50 10.83
CA ILE A 9 8.21 -20.11 9.62
C ILE A 9 6.69 -20.25 9.75
N TYR A 10 6.21 -20.68 10.92
CA TYR A 10 4.77 -20.79 11.20
C TYR A 10 4.07 -19.42 11.20
N ASP A 11 4.65 -18.43 11.87
CA ASP A 11 4.11 -17.08 11.95
C ASP A 11 4.12 -16.39 10.58
N ALA A 12 5.11 -16.67 9.74
CA ALA A 12 5.15 -16.22 8.37
C ALA A 12 4.07 -16.84 7.46
N GLY A 13 3.33 -17.83 7.96
CA GLY A 13 2.23 -18.45 7.23
C GLY A 13 2.67 -19.51 6.22
N GLU A 14 3.93 -19.94 6.21
CA GLU A 14 4.48 -20.86 5.20
C GLU A 14 3.79 -22.24 5.16
N PHE A 15 3.02 -22.59 6.19
CA PHE A 15 2.24 -23.83 6.24
C PHE A 15 0.77 -23.66 5.83
N LYS A 16 0.35 -22.45 5.44
CA LYS A 16 -1.01 -22.23 4.92
C LYS A 16 -1.16 -22.95 3.58
N THR A 17 -2.25 -23.68 3.43
CA THR A 17 -2.68 -24.23 2.15
C THR A 17 -3.23 -23.11 1.28
N ILE A 18 -2.74 -23.02 0.04
CA ILE A 18 -3.22 -22.06 -0.95
C ILE A 18 -4.16 -22.79 -1.89
N ASN A 19 -5.46 -22.56 -1.73
CA ASN A 19 -6.50 -23.09 -2.62
C ASN A 19 -7.03 -21.93 -3.46
N ALA A 20 -6.49 -21.77 -4.68
CA ALA A 20 -6.83 -20.63 -5.51
C ALA A 20 -8.33 -20.53 -5.77
N HIS A 21 -8.88 -19.33 -5.63
CA HIS A 21 -10.28 -19.02 -5.87
C HIS A 21 -10.49 -17.53 -6.13
N PHE A 22 -11.50 -17.25 -6.94
CA PHE A 22 -12.05 -15.93 -7.19
C PHE A 22 -13.42 -16.12 -7.85
N GLU A 23 -14.44 -15.37 -7.43
CA GLU A 23 -15.77 -15.35 -8.07
C GLU A 23 -15.85 -14.13 -9.00
N GLY A 24 -15.34 -14.30 -10.22
CA GLY A 24 -15.29 -13.27 -11.25
C GLY A 24 -14.29 -13.61 -12.36
N ASP A 25 -14.07 -12.66 -13.27
CA ASP A 25 -13.12 -12.78 -14.38
C ASP A 25 -11.99 -11.75 -14.22
N CYS A 26 -10.74 -12.13 -14.48
CA CYS A 26 -9.58 -11.25 -14.42
C CYS A 26 -8.83 -11.17 -15.76
N GLN A 27 -8.22 -10.02 -16.02
CA GLN A 27 -7.30 -9.79 -17.12
C GLN A 27 -6.05 -9.06 -16.63
N SER A 28 -4.88 -9.61 -16.96
CA SER A 28 -3.59 -8.95 -16.74
C SER A 28 -3.42 -7.73 -17.65
N ILE A 29 -3.08 -6.59 -17.05
CA ILE A 29 -2.83 -5.33 -17.73
C ILE A 29 -1.33 -5.01 -17.65
N PHE A 30 -0.63 -5.25 -18.76
CA PHE A 30 0.83 -5.10 -18.86
C PHE A 30 1.27 -3.66 -19.14
N GLY A 31 2.55 -3.39 -18.89
CA GLY A 31 3.19 -2.10 -19.17
C GLY A 31 3.30 -1.19 -17.95
N VAL A 32 3.09 -1.75 -16.76
CA VAL A 32 3.25 -1.09 -15.47
C VAL A 32 4.08 -2.02 -14.59
N ASP A 33 5.33 -1.65 -14.37
CA ASP A 33 6.20 -2.42 -13.48
C ASP A 33 5.90 -2.06 -12.03
N GLY A 34 5.72 -3.07 -11.17
CA GLY A 34 5.51 -2.92 -9.74
C GLY A 34 4.38 -1.95 -9.43
N ALA A 35 3.18 -2.26 -9.92
CA ALA A 35 1.93 -1.56 -9.63
C ALA A 35 1.56 -1.74 -8.15
N GLU A 36 2.38 -1.19 -7.27
CA GLU A 36 2.47 -1.60 -5.87
C GLU A 36 1.38 -0.96 -5.02
N ASP A 37 0.99 0.26 -5.36
CA ASP A 37 -0.13 0.94 -4.74
C ASP A 37 -1.05 1.58 -5.77
N ILE A 38 -2.36 1.53 -5.51
CA ILE A 38 -3.43 1.91 -6.43
C ILE A 38 -4.54 2.53 -5.60
N THR A 39 -4.96 3.74 -5.97
CA THR A 39 -6.15 4.37 -5.41
C THR A 39 -7.09 4.83 -6.52
N ILE A 40 -8.40 4.82 -6.28
CA ILE A 40 -9.39 5.16 -7.30
C ILE A 40 -10.13 6.45 -6.90
N LEU A 41 -10.07 7.44 -7.79
CA LEU A 41 -10.80 8.69 -7.64
C LEU A 41 -12.30 8.45 -7.68
N SER A 42 -13.09 9.36 -7.10
CA SER A 42 -14.56 9.30 -7.07
C SER A 42 -15.21 9.17 -8.46
N ASN A 43 -14.51 9.63 -9.50
CA ASN A 43 -14.95 9.56 -10.89
C ASN A 43 -14.54 8.26 -11.61
N GLY A 44 -13.92 7.29 -10.94
CA GLY A 44 -13.53 6.00 -11.52
C GLY A 44 -12.17 5.96 -12.22
N ILE A 45 -11.37 7.03 -12.14
CA ILE A 45 -9.99 7.02 -12.61
C ILE A 45 -9.10 6.41 -11.51
N ALA A 46 -8.47 5.27 -11.80
CA ALA A 46 -7.45 4.70 -10.95
C ALA A 46 -6.12 5.45 -11.15
N ILE A 47 -5.47 5.80 -10.05
CA ILE A 47 -4.11 6.34 -9.97
C ILE A 47 -3.22 5.22 -9.47
N ILE A 48 -2.16 4.91 -10.21
CA ILE A 48 -1.33 3.70 -10.01
C ILE A 48 0.12 4.13 -9.84
N SER A 49 0.70 3.79 -8.69
CA SER A 49 2.13 3.91 -8.42
C SER A 49 2.89 2.77 -9.11
N SER A 50 3.99 3.09 -9.79
CA SER A 50 4.76 2.11 -10.57
C SER A 50 6.26 2.33 -10.43
N ASP A 51 6.96 1.30 -9.97
CA ASP A 51 8.41 1.27 -9.93
C ASP A 51 8.96 -0.12 -10.23
N ASN A 52 9.98 -0.20 -11.09
CA ASN A 52 10.69 -1.44 -11.36
C ASN A 52 11.72 -1.72 -10.27
N ARG A 53 11.24 -2.14 -9.11
CA ARG A 53 12.07 -2.42 -7.92
C ARG A 53 13.12 -3.50 -8.16
N TRP A 54 12.88 -4.47 -9.05
CA TRP A 54 13.90 -5.45 -9.45
C TRP A 54 15.06 -4.83 -10.21
N ALA A 55 14.81 -3.83 -11.06
CA ALA A 55 15.86 -3.10 -11.75
C ALA A 55 16.74 -2.32 -10.76
N THR A 56 16.12 -1.68 -9.75
CA THR A 56 16.82 -1.01 -8.65
C THR A 56 17.66 -2.00 -7.82
N LEU A 57 17.10 -3.16 -7.43
CA LEU A 57 17.83 -4.23 -6.72
C LEU A 57 19.00 -4.81 -7.55
N ALA A 58 18.93 -4.73 -8.88
CA ALA A 58 19.99 -5.13 -9.79
C ALA A 58 21.00 -4.00 -10.10
N GLU A 59 20.97 -2.92 -9.32
CA GLU A 59 21.82 -1.71 -9.47
C GLU A 59 21.65 -1.02 -10.84
N ARG A 60 20.44 -1.09 -11.41
CA ARG A 60 20.07 -0.47 -12.70
C ARG A 60 18.71 0.21 -12.56
N PRO A 61 18.57 1.20 -11.66
CA PRO A 61 17.29 1.88 -11.46
C PRO A 61 16.79 2.46 -12.78
N ILE A 62 15.49 2.30 -13.01
CA ILE A 62 14.75 2.91 -14.11
C ILE A 62 13.74 3.86 -13.47
N GLN A 63 13.50 5.00 -14.11
CA GLN A 63 12.53 5.98 -13.63
C GLN A 63 11.15 5.33 -13.41
N GLY A 64 10.63 5.43 -12.20
CA GLY A 64 9.25 5.08 -11.86
C GLY A 64 8.28 6.16 -12.32
N HIS A 65 7.00 5.83 -12.32
CA HIS A 65 5.94 6.71 -12.84
C HIS A 65 4.64 6.55 -12.06
N ILE A 66 3.75 7.54 -12.20
CA ILE A 66 2.35 7.39 -11.80
C ILE A 66 1.51 7.28 -13.07
N TYR A 67 0.59 6.32 -13.11
CA TYR A 67 -0.30 6.09 -14.25
C TYR A 67 -1.75 6.40 -13.88
N ALA A 68 -2.54 6.78 -14.89
CA ALA A 68 -4.00 6.77 -14.84
C ALA A 68 -4.55 5.57 -15.62
N TYR A 69 -5.67 5.04 -15.14
CA TYR A 69 -6.44 3.98 -15.80
C TYR A 69 -7.94 4.20 -15.53
N ASN A 70 -8.69 4.61 -16.54
CA ASN A 70 -10.10 5.01 -16.39
C ASN A 70 -11.06 3.82 -16.50
N LEU A 71 -11.68 3.44 -15.38
CA LEU A 71 -12.55 2.27 -15.28
C LEU A 71 -13.92 2.44 -15.94
N ASN A 72 -14.28 3.66 -16.34
CA ASN A 72 -15.53 3.91 -17.06
C ASN A 72 -15.41 3.66 -18.57
N ASP A 73 -14.19 3.54 -19.09
CA ASP A 73 -13.97 3.27 -20.50
C ASP A 73 -14.29 1.80 -20.80
N GLU A 74 -14.94 1.52 -21.94
CA GLU A 74 -15.19 0.14 -22.39
C GLU A 74 -13.88 -0.65 -22.56
N LYS A 75 -12.81 0.08 -22.92
CA LYS A 75 -11.44 -0.43 -23.07
C LYS A 75 -10.47 0.57 -22.44
N PRO A 76 -10.26 0.48 -21.13
CA PRO A 76 -9.34 1.38 -20.44
C PRO A 76 -7.92 1.25 -21.00
N THR A 77 -7.19 2.35 -20.98
CA THR A 77 -5.78 2.38 -21.39
C THR A 77 -4.93 3.05 -20.32
N LEU A 78 -3.66 2.67 -20.25
CA LEU A 78 -2.70 3.26 -19.33
C LEU A 78 -2.17 4.57 -19.88
N ILE A 79 -2.28 5.63 -19.07
CA ILE A 79 -1.73 6.94 -19.37
C ILE A 79 -0.65 7.25 -18.35
N ASN A 80 0.59 7.41 -18.78
CA ASN A 80 1.66 7.88 -17.90
C ASN A 80 1.40 9.37 -17.56
N LEU A 81 1.12 9.66 -16.30
CA LEU A 81 0.81 11.01 -15.80
C LEU A 81 2.07 11.82 -15.49
N THR A 82 3.23 11.18 -15.40
CA THR A 82 4.51 11.78 -15.05
C THR A 82 5.61 11.55 -16.10
N PRO A 83 5.34 11.72 -17.42
CA PRO A 83 6.30 11.35 -18.46
C PRO A 83 7.52 12.28 -18.52
N ASN A 84 7.42 13.47 -17.94
CA ASN A 84 8.42 14.54 -18.05
C ASN A 84 9.06 14.92 -16.70
N LEU A 85 9.11 14.00 -15.73
CA LEU A 85 9.81 14.27 -14.47
C LEU A 85 11.31 14.48 -14.72
N ASN A 86 11.87 15.45 -14.01
CA ASN A 86 13.27 15.84 -14.11
C ASN A 86 14.05 15.59 -12.81
N PHE A 87 13.52 14.72 -11.94
CA PHE A 87 14.14 14.30 -10.69
C PHE A 87 13.99 12.79 -10.51
N ASP A 88 14.86 12.22 -9.67
CA ASP A 88 14.87 10.80 -9.30
C ASP A 88 13.54 10.42 -8.61
N PHE A 89 12.80 9.50 -9.23
CA PHE A 89 11.45 9.15 -8.81
C PHE A 89 11.23 7.64 -8.85
N HIS A 90 11.09 7.06 -7.65
CA HIS A 90 10.78 5.67 -7.37
C HIS A 90 9.59 5.65 -6.41
N PRO A 91 8.36 5.78 -6.93
CA PRO A 91 7.18 5.91 -6.10
C PRO A 91 6.83 4.61 -5.38
N HIS A 92 6.30 4.74 -4.16
CA HIS A 92 5.79 3.65 -3.32
C HIS A 92 4.30 3.89 -3.03
N GLY A 93 3.89 3.98 -1.76
CA GLY A 93 2.51 4.32 -1.41
C GLY A 93 2.12 5.73 -1.89
N ILE A 94 0.86 5.85 -2.28
CA ILE A 94 0.25 7.05 -2.83
C ILE A 94 -1.05 7.41 -2.10
N SER A 95 -1.39 8.68 -2.13
CA SER A 95 -2.68 9.14 -1.63
C SER A 95 -3.26 10.22 -2.52
N VAL A 96 -4.57 10.38 -2.46
CA VAL A 96 -5.31 11.40 -3.20
C VAL A 96 -6.17 12.25 -2.26
N PHE A 97 -6.24 13.55 -2.54
CA PHE A 97 -7.21 14.45 -1.91
C PHE A 97 -7.99 15.20 -2.98
N GLU A 98 -9.26 14.86 -3.15
CA GLU A 98 -10.19 15.51 -4.09
C GLU A 98 -10.79 16.78 -3.45
N ALA A 99 -10.18 17.94 -3.70
CA ALA A 99 -10.78 19.23 -3.40
C ALA A 99 -11.80 19.61 -4.49
N PRO A 100 -12.76 20.53 -4.23
CA PRO A 100 -13.85 20.84 -5.17
C PRO A 100 -13.42 21.22 -6.60
N HIS A 101 -12.19 21.73 -6.79
CA HIS A 101 -11.68 22.21 -8.07
C HIS A 101 -10.27 21.70 -8.41
N GLN A 102 -9.69 20.86 -7.55
CA GLN A 102 -8.32 20.39 -7.73
C GLN A 102 -8.17 19.04 -7.05
N ILE A 103 -7.56 18.08 -7.74
CA ILE A 103 -7.15 16.82 -7.15
C ILE A 103 -5.67 16.92 -6.84
N TYR A 104 -5.31 16.59 -5.61
CA TYR A 104 -3.93 16.51 -5.14
C TYR A 104 -3.53 15.05 -5.05
N VAL A 105 -2.34 14.72 -5.56
CA VAL A 105 -1.76 13.39 -5.50
C VAL A 105 -0.44 13.49 -4.74
N TYR A 106 -0.24 12.58 -3.81
CA TYR A 106 0.94 12.50 -2.96
C TYR A 106 1.59 11.15 -3.17
N ALA A 107 2.91 11.10 -3.24
CA ALA A 107 3.65 9.86 -3.40
C ALA A 107 4.82 9.82 -2.41
N VAL A 108 4.96 8.70 -1.69
CA VAL A 108 6.25 8.33 -1.11
C VAL A 108 7.24 8.10 -2.25
N ASN A 109 8.45 8.65 -2.13
CA ASN A 109 9.50 8.50 -3.12
C ASN A 109 10.81 8.04 -2.47
N HIS A 110 11.41 6.97 -2.99
CA HIS A 110 12.69 6.44 -2.54
C HIS A 110 13.82 6.82 -3.48
N LYS A 111 14.40 8.00 -3.26
CA LYS A 111 15.61 8.42 -3.98
C LYS A 111 16.82 7.63 -3.49
N GLN A 112 17.88 7.61 -4.28
CA GLN A 112 19.12 6.92 -3.94
C GLN A 112 19.65 7.25 -2.52
N ASP A 113 19.56 8.51 -2.09
CA ASP A 113 20.16 9.00 -0.85
C ASP A 113 19.13 9.51 0.18
N ALA A 114 17.83 9.48 -0.12
CA ALA A 114 16.81 10.07 0.75
C ALA A 114 15.41 9.53 0.46
N HIS A 115 14.54 9.62 1.47
CA HIS A 115 13.11 9.45 1.29
C HIS A 115 12.40 10.80 1.31
N THR A 116 11.45 10.98 0.39
CA THR A 116 10.68 12.22 0.25
C THR A 116 9.20 11.92 0.05
N ILE A 117 8.37 12.92 0.32
CA ILE A 117 6.98 12.94 -0.14
C ILE A 117 6.92 13.94 -1.30
N GLU A 118 6.48 13.48 -2.46
CA GLU A 118 6.29 14.32 -3.65
C GLU A 118 4.82 14.66 -3.81
N MET A 119 4.52 15.94 -4.05
CA MET A 119 3.16 16.45 -4.13
C MET A 119 2.89 17.00 -5.53
N PHE A 120 1.76 16.59 -6.09
CA PHE A 120 1.34 16.88 -7.45
C PHE A 120 -0.10 17.39 -7.48
N THR A 121 -0.40 18.24 -8.45
CA THR A 121 -1.77 18.52 -8.86
C THR A 121 -2.11 17.71 -10.11
N TYR A 122 -3.30 17.12 -10.13
CA TYR A 122 -3.83 16.42 -11.31
C TYR A 122 -4.64 17.37 -12.18
N SER A 123 -4.29 17.46 -13.46
CA SER A 123 -4.97 18.29 -14.45
C SER A 123 -4.71 17.74 -15.87
N GLU A 124 -5.75 17.66 -16.70
CA GLU A 124 -5.63 17.28 -18.13
C GLU A 124 -4.81 16.00 -18.35
N ASP A 125 -5.08 14.94 -17.58
CA ASP A 125 -4.37 13.65 -17.64
C ASP A 125 -2.85 13.77 -17.44
N SER A 126 -2.43 14.75 -16.63
CA SER A 126 -1.04 14.96 -16.21
C SER A 126 -0.97 15.28 -14.73
N LEU A 127 0.14 14.88 -14.10
CA LEU A 127 0.53 15.31 -12.77
C LEU A 127 1.59 16.41 -12.85
N VAL A 128 1.29 17.56 -12.26
CA VAL A 128 2.21 18.69 -12.17
C VAL A 128 2.79 18.72 -10.76
N HIS A 129 4.09 18.44 -10.65
CA HIS A 129 4.81 18.52 -9.39
C HIS A 129 4.87 19.97 -8.88
N TYR A 130 4.60 20.19 -7.59
CA TYR A 130 4.68 21.52 -7.00
C TYR A 130 5.41 21.59 -5.66
N LYS A 131 5.63 20.45 -4.98
CA LYS A 131 6.32 20.44 -3.68
C LYS A 131 6.99 19.09 -3.43
N THR A 132 8.22 19.14 -2.92
CA THR A 132 8.93 18.01 -2.32
C THR A 132 9.05 18.26 -0.83
N ILE A 133 8.71 17.27 -0.01
CA ILE A 133 8.92 17.29 1.43
C ILE A 133 10.01 16.29 1.77
N SER A 134 11.02 16.73 2.51
CA SER A 134 12.10 15.91 3.06
C SER A 134 12.23 16.19 4.55
N ASN A 135 12.44 15.15 5.35
CA ASN A 135 12.62 15.27 6.80
C ASN A 135 13.38 14.06 7.35
N GLU A 136 14.21 14.26 8.36
CA GLU A 136 14.93 13.18 9.06
C GLU A 136 14.00 12.11 9.68
N LYS A 137 12.72 12.44 9.92
CA LYS A 137 11.73 11.50 10.46
C LYS A 137 11.19 10.53 9.43
N LEU A 138 11.36 10.80 8.13
CA LEU A 138 11.04 9.88 7.05
C LEU A 138 12.14 8.81 6.96
N VAL A 139 12.20 7.94 7.97
CA VAL A 139 13.27 6.95 8.14
C VAL A 139 13.14 5.82 7.13
N SER A 140 11.93 5.33 6.92
CA SER A 140 11.60 4.26 5.98
C SER A 140 10.12 4.38 5.63
N PRO A 141 9.68 5.49 5.01
CA PRO A 141 8.27 5.73 4.74
C PRO A 141 7.76 4.66 3.76
N ASN A 142 6.55 4.16 3.99
CA ASN A 142 5.98 3.08 3.20
C ASN A 142 4.74 3.59 2.44
N ASP A 143 3.75 4.09 3.18
CA ASP A 143 2.50 4.61 2.64
C ASP A 143 2.05 5.89 3.37
N LEU A 144 1.06 6.59 2.81
CA LEU A 144 0.47 7.79 3.40
C LEU A 144 -1.04 7.93 3.12
N VAL A 145 -1.73 8.68 3.99
CA VAL A 145 -3.13 9.07 3.74
C VAL A 145 -3.34 10.57 3.94
N ALA A 146 -3.86 11.23 2.91
CA ALA A 146 -4.17 12.65 2.93
C ALA A 146 -5.46 12.95 3.69
N ILE A 147 -5.38 13.92 4.62
CA ILE A 147 -6.53 14.45 5.35
C ILE A 147 -7.12 15.65 4.62
N ASN A 148 -6.23 16.48 4.08
CA ASN A 148 -6.52 17.61 3.22
C ASN A 148 -5.28 17.96 2.39
N GLU A 149 -5.35 19.06 1.64
CA GLU A 149 -4.30 19.55 0.75
C GLU A 149 -2.88 19.55 1.35
N ASN A 150 -2.74 19.84 2.65
CA ASN A 150 -1.45 20.06 3.28
C ASN A 150 -1.18 19.16 4.50
N GLN A 151 -2.11 18.27 4.86
CA GLN A 151 -1.99 17.44 6.05
C GLN A 151 -2.25 15.98 5.73
N PHE A 152 -1.35 15.11 6.19
CA PHE A 152 -1.39 13.68 5.93
C PHE A 152 -0.69 12.90 7.04
N TYR A 153 -1.02 11.62 7.15
CA TYR A 153 -0.25 10.65 7.94
C TYR A 153 0.69 9.87 7.03
N VAL A 154 1.85 9.46 7.54
CA VAL A 154 2.83 8.61 6.83
C VAL A 154 3.23 7.46 7.74
N THR A 155 3.22 6.24 7.23
CA THR A 155 3.79 5.08 7.94
C THR A 155 5.28 5.00 7.65
N ASN A 156 6.10 4.81 8.68
CA ASN A 156 7.44 4.28 8.52
C ASN A 156 7.40 2.78 8.85
N ASP A 157 7.73 1.92 7.89
CA ASP A 157 7.66 0.47 8.09
C ASP A 157 8.73 -0.05 9.06
N HIS A 158 9.82 0.69 9.24
CA HIS A 158 10.92 0.34 10.13
C HIS A 158 11.39 1.50 11.00
N GLY A 159 12.09 1.17 12.09
CA GLY A 159 12.71 2.13 13.00
C GLY A 159 14.10 2.61 12.58
N SER A 160 14.67 2.05 11.50
CA SER A 160 16.06 2.28 11.10
C SER A 160 16.25 2.40 9.60
N HIS A 161 17.21 3.24 9.18
CA HIS A 161 17.71 3.27 7.79
C HIS A 161 18.57 2.06 7.42
N SER A 162 19.06 1.29 8.40
CA SER A 162 19.99 0.19 8.14
C SER A 162 19.25 -1.07 7.71
N GLU A 163 19.46 -1.51 6.47
CA GLU A 163 18.88 -2.76 5.93
C GLU A 163 19.15 -4.00 6.81
N PHE A 164 20.31 -4.04 7.48
CA PHE A 164 20.60 -5.09 8.46
C PHE A 164 19.68 -5.01 9.69
N ILE A 165 19.45 -3.81 10.21
CA ILE A 165 18.55 -3.60 11.35
C ILE A 165 17.10 -3.86 10.95
N LYS A 166 16.66 -3.41 9.77
CA LYS A 166 15.33 -3.74 9.22
C LYS A 166 15.09 -5.24 9.18
N THR A 167 16.06 -5.99 8.64
CA THR A 167 16.05 -7.46 8.66
C THR A 167 15.93 -8.01 10.08
N VAL A 168 16.66 -7.46 11.06
CA VAL A 168 16.56 -7.90 12.46
C VAL A 168 15.17 -7.61 13.04
N GLU A 169 14.60 -6.44 12.76
CA GLU A 169 13.25 -6.04 13.16
C GLU A 169 12.20 -7.05 12.64
N ASP A 170 12.27 -7.42 11.37
CA ASP A 170 11.37 -8.40 10.73
C ASP A 170 11.46 -9.78 11.36
N TYR A 171 12.67 -10.37 11.41
CA TYR A 171 12.86 -11.74 11.85
C TYR A 171 12.62 -11.92 13.36
N LEU A 172 12.87 -10.86 14.17
CA LEU A 172 12.55 -10.84 15.59
C LEU A 172 11.12 -10.35 15.88
N GLN A 173 10.37 -9.91 14.86
CA GLN A 173 9.02 -9.35 14.96
C GLN A 173 8.92 -8.17 15.95
N LEU A 174 9.93 -7.29 15.91
CA LEU A 174 10.00 -6.09 16.75
C LEU A 174 8.94 -5.08 16.30
N SER A 175 8.46 -4.28 17.24
CA SER A 175 7.51 -3.20 17.00
C SER A 175 8.25 -1.86 16.88
N SER A 176 9.14 -1.73 15.91
CA SER A 176 10.04 -0.56 15.80
C SER A 176 9.52 0.51 14.83
N SER A 177 8.48 0.19 14.08
CA SER A 177 7.79 1.05 13.11
C SER A 177 6.98 2.16 13.81
N ASN A 178 6.67 3.22 13.08
CA ASN A 178 5.88 4.34 13.60
C ASN A 178 4.96 4.96 12.53
N VAL A 179 4.05 5.83 12.97
CA VAL A 179 3.24 6.69 12.10
C VAL A 179 3.54 8.15 12.43
N LEU A 180 3.84 8.92 11.40
CA LEU A 180 4.01 10.37 11.46
C LEU A 180 2.73 11.08 11.05
N PHE A 181 2.51 12.26 11.60
CA PHE A 181 1.57 13.25 11.08
C PHE A 181 2.34 14.46 10.58
N TYR A 182 2.07 14.88 9.35
CA TYR A 182 2.53 16.15 8.78
C TYR A 182 1.44 17.20 8.91
N ASP A 183 1.74 18.31 9.58
CA ASP A 183 0.75 19.36 9.87
C ASP A 183 0.66 20.46 8.80
N GLY A 184 1.47 20.37 7.74
CA GLY A 184 1.67 21.39 6.72
C GLY A 184 3.06 22.03 6.75
N ASP A 185 3.79 21.84 7.85
CA ASP A 185 5.13 22.37 8.09
C ASP A 185 6.08 21.33 8.68
N ASN A 186 5.66 20.63 9.74
CA ASN A 186 6.49 19.70 10.52
C ASN A 186 5.90 18.30 10.64
N PHE A 187 6.77 17.31 10.83
CA PHE A 187 6.39 15.94 11.19
C PHE A 187 6.44 15.71 12.69
N THR A 188 5.41 15.06 13.21
CA THR A 188 5.32 14.58 14.60
C THR A 188 4.99 13.09 14.61
N VAL A 189 5.66 12.30 15.45
CA VAL A 189 5.29 10.90 15.68
C VAL A 189 3.96 10.87 16.43
N VAL A 190 2.93 10.28 15.83
CA VAL A 190 1.59 10.15 16.41
C VAL A 190 1.25 8.74 16.86
N LEU A 191 1.99 7.74 16.35
CA LEU A 191 1.97 6.35 16.81
C LEU A 191 3.37 5.77 16.77
N ASP A 192 3.71 5.01 17.80
CA ASP A 192 4.91 4.18 17.93
C ASP A 192 4.51 2.73 18.23
N ASP A 193 5.51 1.85 18.39
CA ASP A 193 5.31 0.45 18.73
C ASP A 193 4.40 -0.33 17.76
N VAL A 194 4.55 -0.07 16.45
CA VAL A 194 3.81 -0.75 15.38
C VAL A 194 4.67 -1.87 14.78
N LYS A 195 4.08 -3.03 14.45
CA LYS A 195 4.81 -4.16 13.83
C LYS A 195 4.73 -4.10 12.31
N TYR A 196 5.70 -3.42 11.70
CA TYR A 196 5.76 -3.16 10.26
C TYR A 196 4.53 -2.33 9.81
N ALA A 197 4.56 -1.03 10.11
CA ALA A 197 3.51 -0.10 9.70
C ALA A 197 3.56 0.07 8.18
N ASN A 198 2.56 -0.48 7.48
CA ASN A 198 2.52 -0.55 6.02
C ASN A 198 1.40 0.37 5.49
N GLY A 199 0.40 -0.17 4.81
CA GLY A 199 -0.78 0.55 4.35
C GLY A 199 -1.47 1.35 5.45
N ILE A 200 -1.86 2.58 5.12
CA ILE A 200 -2.61 3.46 6.00
C ILE A 200 -3.75 4.12 5.25
N ASN A 201 -4.95 4.09 5.82
CA ASN A 201 -6.09 4.80 5.23
C ASN A 201 -7.02 5.35 6.31
N ILE A 202 -8.04 6.11 5.90
CA ILE A 202 -8.95 6.80 6.82
C ILE A 202 -10.40 6.57 6.44
N SER A 203 -11.27 6.43 7.44
CA SER A 203 -12.71 6.29 7.22
C SER A 203 -13.27 7.49 6.44
N PRO A 204 -14.38 7.33 5.70
CA PRO A 204 -15.02 8.46 4.99
C PRO A 204 -15.41 9.61 5.94
N SER A 205 -15.74 9.31 7.20
CA SER A 205 -16.01 10.30 8.25
C SER A 205 -14.77 11.06 8.76
N LYS A 206 -13.56 10.58 8.42
CA LYS A 206 -12.26 11.07 8.92
C LYS A 206 -12.07 10.95 10.43
N GLU A 207 -12.78 10.01 11.06
CA GLU A 207 -12.76 9.75 12.50
C GLU A 207 -11.92 8.55 12.89
N ILE A 208 -11.73 7.59 11.98
CA ILE A 208 -10.95 6.38 12.23
C ILE A 208 -9.83 6.27 11.20
N VAL A 209 -8.60 6.13 11.67
CA VAL A 209 -7.43 5.79 10.85
C VAL A 209 -7.16 4.29 11.00
N TYR A 210 -6.92 3.62 9.88
CA TYR A 210 -6.57 2.21 9.78
C TYR A 210 -5.09 2.08 9.47
N VAL A 211 -4.39 1.18 10.15
CA VAL A 211 -2.98 0.88 9.87
C VAL A 211 -2.83 -0.63 9.72
N ALA A 212 -2.25 -1.05 8.59
CA ALA A 212 -1.84 -2.42 8.36
C ALA A 212 -0.52 -2.69 9.10
N GLU A 213 -0.50 -3.77 9.87
CA GLU A 213 0.70 -4.27 10.53
C GLU A 213 1.10 -5.58 9.85
N SER A 214 1.96 -5.53 8.83
CA SER A 214 2.28 -6.69 7.98
C SER A 214 2.85 -7.85 8.80
N ILE A 215 3.89 -7.60 9.59
CA ILE A 215 4.49 -8.60 10.48
C ILE A 215 3.57 -8.92 11.67
N GLY A 216 2.77 -7.94 12.10
CA GLY A 216 1.75 -8.13 13.13
C GLY A 216 0.57 -9.01 12.69
N LYS A 217 0.38 -9.19 11.36
CA LYS A 217 -0.75 -9.87 10.72
C LYS A 217 -2.12 -9.35 11.16
N ARG A 218 -2.19 -8.04 11.40
CA ARG A 218 -3.38 -7.40 11.98
C ARG A 218 -3.65 -6.06 11.33
N LEU A 219 -4.92 -5.68 11.39
CA LEU A 219 -5.40 -4.36 11.06
C LEU A 219 -5.72 -3.61 12.36
N SER A 220 -5.06 -2.48 12.57
CA SER A 220 -5.22 -1.66 13.78
C SER A 220 -6.04 -0.40 13.47
N PHE A 221 -6.94 -0.06 14.41
CA PHE A 221 -7.92 1.00 14.29
C PHE A 221 -7.61 2.08 15.32
N TYR A 222 -7.57 3.33 14.89
CA TYR A 222 -7.25 4.46 15.75
C TYR A 222 -8.31 5.55 15.63
N THR A 223 -8.86 6.00 16.76
CA THR A 223 -9.72 7.17 16.79
C THR A 223 -8.87 8.42 16.59
N ARG A 224 -9.21 9.22 15.58
CA ARG A 224 -8.56 10.49 15.26
C ARG A 224 -9.21 11.64 16.04
N ASN A 225 -8.39 12.43 16.72
CA ASN A 225 -8.84 13.72 17.23
C ASN A 225 -8.98 14.72 16.07
N SER A 226 -10.19 15.24 15.84
CA SER A 226 -10.46 16.12 14.68
C SER A 226 -9.75 17.47 14.70
N ILE A 227 -9.27 17.91 15.88
CA ILE A 227 -8.58 19.18 16.07
C ILE A 227 -7.07 18.98 16.02
N SER A 228 -6.53 18.06 16.82
CA SER A 228 -5.08 17.86 16.97
C SER A 228 -4.49 16.85 16.00
N ASN A 229 -5.31 16.06 15.29
CA ASN A 229 -4.88 14.92 14.49
C ASN A 229 -4.13 13.82 15.28
N ALA A 230 -4.15 13.86 16.61
CA ALA A 230 -3.62 12.77 17.43
C ALA A 230 -4.44 11.49 17.24
N LEU A 231 -3.77 10.34 17.31
CA LEU A 231 -4.37 9.03 17.15
C LEU A 231 -4.43 8.32 18.51
N THR A 232 -5.59 7.73 18.82
CA THR A 232 -5.79 6.92 20.03
C THR A 232 -6.18 5.51 19.62
N PHE A 233 -5.46 4.50 20.11
CA PHE A 233 -5.78 3.10 19.82
C PHE A 233 -7.22 2.77 20.21
N SER A 234 -7.98 2.22 19.27
CA SER A 234 -9.35 1.76 19.48
C SER A 234 -9.40 0.24 19.64
N LYS A 235 -8.93 -0.49 18.61
CA LYS A 235 -8.90 -1.96 18.59
C LYS A 235 -7.93 -2.45 17.51
N SER A 236 -7.65 -3.75 17.51
CA SER A 236 -6.97 -4.43 16.40
C SER A 236 -7.70 -5.72 16.05
N VAL A 237 -7.71 -6.06 14.77
CA VAL A 237 -8.27 -7.32 14.24
C VAL A 237 -7.12 -8.17 13.72
N ASN A 238 -7.01 -9.42 14.19
CA ASN A 238 -6.07 -10.36 13.62
C ASN A 238 -6.61 -10.89 12.29
N ILE A 239 -5.87 -10.66 11.21
CA ILE A 239 -6.21 -11.05 9.84
C ILE A 239 -5.52 -12.37 9.47
N ASN A 240 -4.56 -12.83 10.28
CA ASN A 240 -3.76 -14.04 10.09
C ASN A 240 -2.95 -14.06 8.79
N THR A 241 -2.75 -12.94 8.10
CA THR A 241 -1.97 -12.80 6.87
C THR A 241 -1.10 -11.56 6.94
N GLY A 242 -0.03 -11.47 6.15
CA GLY A 242 0.77 -10.26 6.04
C GLY A 242 0.00 -9.20 5.24
N VAL A 243 -0.80 -8.38 5.93
CA VAL A 243 -1.57 -7.29 5.31
C VAL A 243 -0.65 -6.19 4.80
N ASP A 244 -0.99 -5.63 3.64
CA ASP A 244 -0.18 -4.63 2.92
C ASP A 244 -1.02 -3.34 2.74
N ASN A 245 -1.19 -2.79 1.54
CA ASN A 245 -1.93 -1.54 1.32
C ASN A 245 -3.44 -1.68 1.56
N ILE A 246 -4.07 -0.59 2.00
CA ILE A 246 -5.50 -0.52 2.38
C ILE A 246 -6.20 0.49 1.50
N GLU A 247 -7.21 0.06 0.74
CA GLU A 247 -8.14 0.94 0.02
C GLU A 247 -9.56 0.83 0.57
N LEU A 248 -10.40 1.82 0.26
CA LEU A 248 -11.80 1.85 0.66
C LEU A 248 -12.71 1.85 -0.56
N ASP A 249 -13.78 1.05 -0.51
CA ASP A 249 -14.89 1.20 -1.45
C ASP A 249 -15.87 2.30 -1.03
N GLU A 250 -16.84 2.60 -1.89
CA GLU A 250 -17.89 3.59 -1.65
C GLU A 250 -18.76 3.33 -0.41
N ASN A 251 -18.80 2.09 0.08
CA ASN A 251 -19.53 1.68 1.27
C ASN A 251 -18.65 1.72 2.53
N GLY A 252 -17.38 2.07 2.40
CA GLY A 252 -16.40 2.11 3.48
C GLY A 252 -15.90 0.72 3.90
N ASN A 253 -16.07 -0.32 3.07
CA ASN A 253 -15.36 -1.58 3.30
C ASN A 253 -13.89 -1.39 2.92
N LEU A 254 -13.01 -2.03 3.69
CA LEU A 254 -11.58 -2.00 3.42
C LEU A 254 -11.22 -3.14 2.46
N TRP A 255 -10.42 -2.85 1.46
CA TRP A 255 -9.88 -3.79 0.48
C TRP A 255 -8.37 -3.83 0.63
N ILE A 256 -7.83 -5.01 0.94
CA ILE A 256 -6.46 -5.15 1.40
C ILE A 256 -5.73 -6.21 0.57
N GLY A 257 -4.64 -5.81 -0.09
CA GLY A 257 -3.68 -6.74 -0.68
C GLY A 257 -2.87 -7.42 0.43
N SER A 258 -2.52 -8.70 0.25
CA SER A 258 -1.97 -9.49 1.35
C SER A 258 -1.01 -10.60 0.91
N HIS A 259 -0.09 -10.92 1.82
CA HIS A 259 0.94 -11.96 1.70
C HIS A 259 0.63 -13.13 2.65
N PRO A 260 -0.06 -14.19 2.19
CA PRO A 260 -0.42 -15.31 3.06
C PRO A 260 0.78 -16.17 3.46
N GLN A 261 1.87 -16.13 2.68
CA GLN A 261 3.16 -16.77 2.95
C GLN A 261 4.29 -15.73 2.83
N MET A 262 4.65 -15.08 3.93
CA MET A 262 5.56 -13.91 3.92
C MET A 262 7.00 -14.25 3.53
N LEU A 263 7.51 -15.46 3.83
CA LEU A 263 8.85 -15.84 3.36
C LEU A 263 8.83 -16.24 1.88
N ALA A 264 7.70 -16.67 1.33
CA ALA A 264 7.53 -16.82 -0.11
C ALA A 264 7.67 -15.47 -0.81
N PHE A 265 7.02 -14.42 -0.28
CA PHE A 265 7.20 -13.04 -0.75
C PHE A 265 8.67 -12.60 -0.67
N THR A 266 9.36 -12.82 0.46
CA THR A 266 10.80 -12.48 0.57
C THR A 266 11.67 -13.20 -0.48
N ARG A 267 11.33 -14.45 -0.84
CA ARG A 267 12.04 -15.20 -1.89
C ARG A 267 11.73 -14.65 -3.28
N HIS A 268 10.49 -14.23 -3.53
CA HIS A 268 10.06 -13.61 -4.77
C HIS A 268 10.75 -12.25 -5.00
N ALA A 269 10.78 -11.38 -3.98
CA ALA A 269 11.48 -10.11 -4.03
C ALA A 269 12.96 -10.25 -4.45
N LYS A 270 13.63 -11.32 -4.00
CA LYS A 270 15.03 -11.62 -4.36
C LYS A 270 15.19 -12.20 -5.77
N SER A 271 14.15 -12.79 -6.34
CA SER A 271 14.20 -13.44 -7.64
C SER A 271 12.81 -13.70 -8.20
N LYS A 272 12.53 -13.13 -9.37
CA LYS A 272 11.29 -13.32 -10.14
C LYS A 272 10.93 -14.78 -10.47
N ASN A 273 11.86 -15.72 -10.31
CA ASN A 273 11.62 -17.14 -10.56
C ASN A 273 10.92 -17.85 -9.39
N ASN A 274 10.89 -17.25 -8.20
CA ASN A 274 10.14 -17.77 -7.06
C ASN A 274 8.74 -17.17 -7.10
N LEU A 275 7.69 -17.97 -6.93
CA LEU A 275 6.33 -17.44 -6.80
C LEU A 275 6.03 -17.01 -5.37
N SER A 276 5.18 -16.01 -5.22
CA SER A 276 4.57 -15.64 -3.95
C SER A 276 3.05 -15.64 -4.11
N PRO A 277 2.28 -16.34 -3.27
CA PRO A 277 0.83 -16.28 -3.34
C PRO A 277 0.31 -14.84 -3.19
N SER A 278 -0.81 -14.56 -3.83
CA SER A 278 -1.53 -13.28 -3.77
C SER A 278 -2.88 -13.48 -3.11
N GLN A 279 -3.31 -12.51 -2.29
CA GLN A 279 -4.54 -12.59 -1.53
C GLN A 279 -5.20 -11.21 -1.45
N VAL A 280 -6.50 -11.14 -1.69
CA VAL A 280 -7.32 -9.95 -1.47
C VAL A 280 -8.34 -10.22 -0.39
N LEU A 281 -8.38 -9.35 0.60
CA LEU A 281 -9.33 -9.41 1.71
C LEU A 281 -10.25 -8.20 1.69
N ARG A 282 -11.55 -8.43 1.90
CA ARG A 282 -12.52 -7.38 2.19
C ARG A 282 -12.87 -7.39 3.66
N VAL A 283 -12.65 -6.27 4.35
CA VAL A 283 -13.04 -6.07 5.75
C VAL A 283 -14.23 -5.12 5.82
N SER A 284 -15.41 -5.67 6.07
CA SER A 284 -16.62 -4.88 6.31
C SER A 284 -16.73 -4.52 7.78
N ILE A 285 -17.06 -3.26 8.08
CA ILE A 285 -17.16 -2.74 9.45
C ILE A 285 -18.55 -2.15 9.66
N ASP A 286 -19.27 -2.60 10.69
CA ASP A 286 -20.58 -2.03 11.05
C ASP A 286 -20.45 -0.78 11.96
N SER A 287 -21.57 -0.13 12.25
CA SER A 287 -21.62 1.07 13.09
C SER A 287 -21.21 0.83 14.55
N LEU A 288 -21.17 -0.43 15.01
CA LEU A 288 -20.71 -0.84 16.33
C LEU A 288 -19.24 -1.28 16.31
N LEU A 289 -18.54 -1.09 15.18
CA LEU A 289 -17.20 -1.57 14.94
C LEU A 289 -17.07 -3.10 15.04
N ASN A 290 -18.13 -3.86 14.80
CA ASN A 290 -17.95 -5.28 14.47
C ASN A 290 -17.37 -5.39 13.08
N HIS A 291 -16.60 -6.45 12.83
CA HIS A 291 -15.93 -6.65 11.57
C HIS A 291 -16.25 -8.03 11.00
N LYS A 292 -16.28 -8.13 9.68
CA LYS A 292 -16.30 -9.37 8.93
C LYS A 292 -15.14 -9.33 7.94
N VAL A 293 -14.35 -10.39 7.89
CA VAL A 293 -13.26 -10.56 6.92
C VAL A 293 -13.71 -11.59 5.91
N ASP A 294 -13.81 -11.19 4.65
CA ASP A 294 -14.07 -12.08 3.51
C ASP A 294 -12.78 -12.19 2.68
N GLU A 295 -12.37 -13.41 2.37
CA GLU A 295 -11.31 -13.67 1.38
C GLU A 295 -11.96 -13.66 0.00
N ILE A 296 -11.60 -12.67 -0.83
CA ILE A 296 -12.25 -12.44 -2.13
C ILE A 296 -11.46 -13.11 -3.25
N TYR A 297 -10.13 -13.02 -3.18
CA TYR A 297 -9.21 -13.57 -4.16
C TYR A 297 -8.07 -14.27 -3.43
N LEU A 298 -7.70 -15.45 -3.91
CA LEU A 298 -6.49 -16.14 -3.55
C LEU A 298 -5.89 -16.80 -4.79
N ASP A 299 -4.60 -16.57 -5.03
CA ASP A 299 -3.84 -17.19 -6.11
C ASP A 299 -2.51 -17.74 -5.59
N SER A 300 -1.98 -18.78 -6.25
CA SER A 300 -0.69 -19.38 -5.92
C SER A 300 0.50 -18.47 -6.25
N GLY A 301 0.27 -17.38 -6.98
CA GLY A 301 1.27 -16.47 -7.50
C GLY A 301 1.56 -16.69 -8.99
N GLU A 302 0.91 -17.67 -9.63
CA GLU A 302 1.09 -17.98 -11.05
C GLU A 302 0.52 -16.90 -11.97
N ILE A 303 -0.58 -16.26 -11.55
CA ILE A 303 -1.18 -15.14 -12.31
C ILE A 303 -0.47 -13.86 -11.92
N LEU A 304 -0.52 -13.50 -10.63
CA LEU A 304 0.11 -12.32 -10.07
C LEU A 304 0.80 -12.73 -8.77
N SER A 305 2.11 -12.52 -8.63
CA SER A 305 2.85 -12.88 -7.42
C SER A 305 2.92 -11.74 -6.41
N GLY A 306 2.52 -12.00 -5.16
CA GLY A 306 2.70 -11.08 -4.04
C GLY A 306 1.91 -9.79 -4.16
N SER A 307 0.58 -9.89 -4.27
CA SER A 307 -0.33 -8.74 -4.29
C SER A 307 -0.15 -7.83 -3.08
N SER A 308 -0.02 -6.53 -3.32
CA SER A 308 0.18 -5.50 -2.30
C SER A 308 -1.03 -4.59 -2.10
N VAL A 309 -1.83 -4.38 -3.15
CA VAL A 309 -3.00 -3.49 -3.08
C VAL A 309 -4.18 -4.11 -3.80
N SER A 310 -5.38 -3.76 -3.34
CA SER A 310 -6.62 -4.06 -4.05
C SER A 310 -7.59 -2.89 -3.95
N ALA A 311 -8.00 -2.31 -5.07
CA ALA A 311 -8.88 -1.16 -5.12
C ALA A 311 -10.16 -1.48 -5.90
N VAL A 312 -11.32 -0.99 -5.44
CA VAL A 312 -12.62 -1.32 -6.04
C VAL A 312 -13.41 -0.08 -6.44
N TYR A 313 -13.97 -0.12 -7.64
CA TYR A 313 -14.93 0.87 -8.15
C TYR A 313 -16.05 0.18 -8.92
N ASN A 314 -17.29 0.34 -8.46
CA ASN A 314 -18.43 -0.46 -8.93
C ASN A 314 -18.13 -1.97 -8.84
N LYS A 315 -18.06 -2.66 -9.99
CA LYS A 315 -17.70 -4.08 -10.09
C LYS A 315 -16.22 -4.30 -10.45
N HIS A 316 -15.48 -3.24 -10.72
CA HIS A 316 -14.08 -3.35 -11.10
C HIS A 316 -13.23 -3.51 -9.85
N LEU A 317 -12.44 -4.57 -9.81
CA LEU A 317 -11.41 -4.82 -8.80
C LEU A 317 -10.05 -4.74 -9.49
N LEU A 318 -9.19 -3.84 -9.03
CA LEU A 318 -7.79 -3.78 -9.44
C LEU A 318 -6.93 -4.44 -8.37
N ILE A 319 -6.02 -5.33 -8.75
CA ILE A 319 -5.08 -6.00 -7.83
C ILE A 319 -3.67 -5.70 -8.30
N GLY A 320 -2.93 -4.94 -7.48
CA GLY A 320 -1.55 -4.56 -7.72
C GLY A 320 -0.55 -5.42 -6.94
N ALA A 321 0.72 -5.37 -7.31
CA ALA A 321 1.80 -6.12 -6.67
C ALA A 321 3.11 -5.33 -6.62
N VAL A 322 3.92 -5.59 -5.59
CA VAL A 322 5.24 -4.95 -5.40
C VAL A 322 6.19 -5.25 -6.55
N PHE A 323 6.15 -6.47 -7.08
CA PHE A 323 7.05 -6.96 -8.12
C PHE A 323 6.28 -7.74 -9.21
N ALA A 324 5.86 -7.04 -10.25
CA ALA A 324 5.27 -7.63 -11.46
C ALA A 324 5.49 -6.66 -12.64
N ASP A 325 5.24 -7.10 -13.88
CA ASP A 325 5.20 -6.24 -15.08
C ASP A 325 3.77 -5.86 -15.51
N HIS A 326 2.81 -6.15 -14.64
CA HIS A 326 1.38 -5.95 -14.81
C HIS A 326 0.66 -5.85 -13.46
N PHE A 327 -0.62 -5.46 -13.52
CA PHE A 327 -1.61 -5.64 -12.47
C PHE A 327 -2.81 -6.41 -13.02
N GLU A 328 -3.67 -6.93 -12.15
CA GLU A 328 -4.90 -7.60 -12.56
C GLU A 328 -6.09 -6.63 -12.54
N HIS A 329 -6.85 -6.59 -13.64
CA HIS A 329 -8.15 -5.95 -13.70
C HIS A 329 -9.23 -7.03 -13.74
N CYS A 330 -9.98 -7.13 -12.64
CA CYS A 330 -11.02 -8.12 -12.45
C CYS A 330 -12.41 -7.50 -12.40
N ILE A 331 -13.43 -8.30 -12.74
CA ILE A 331 -14.84 -7.97 -12.62
C ILE A 331 -15.46 -8.88 -11.55
N LEU A 332 -16.04 -8.27 -10.51
CA LEU A 332 -16.77 -8.95 -9.45
C LEU A 332 -18.17 -9.38 -9.94
N ASP A 333 -18.56 -10.62 -9.62
CA ASP A 333 -19.86 -11.19 -10.00
C ASP A 333 -21.08 -10.48 -9.37
#